data_AF-A2X512-F1
#
_entry.id   AF-A2X512-F1
#
_cell.length_a   1.000
_cell.length_b   1.000
_cell.length_c   1.000
_cell.angle_alpha   90.00
_cell.angle_beta   90.00
_cell.angle_gamma   90.00
#
_symmetry.space_group_name_H-M   'P 1'
#
loop_
_entity.id
_entity.type
_entity.pdbx_description
1 polymer ?
#
loop_
_entity_poly.entity_id
_entity_poly.type
_entity_poly.pdbx_seq_one_letter_code
_entity_poly.pdbx_strand_id
1 'polypeptide(L)'
;MQDELVKLQAQHQRTIVFISHDLDEAMRIGDRIAIMQGGEVIQVGTPDEILNNPANDYVRTFFRGVDISHVFSAKDIAQRRPVTLIRKTPGFGPRSALQLLRDEDRDYGYVVERGKKFIGVVSIESLKKALSANQTLDDALLEAPAAVPADTPLSDLISLVAQAPRWTRRAQPMSDTKQTQDPWATAPADAGAAPTHDAAANAGDAWSSAPPPAAHDAAGQGADWLSSAPAQPEHFSLLDPFHKAWVPFDSWVTQGIDWLVLHFRPLFQGIRVPVDVILSGFQQLLLGMPAPIAILVFSLVAWQIAGLGMGAATLLSLVAIGAIGAWSQAMVTLALVLTALFFCILIGLPLGIWLARSKHAAKVIRPLLDAMQTTPAFVYLVPIVMLFGIGNVPGVVVTIIFALPPIVRLTILGIKQVPEDLIEAAESFGASPRQLLFKVQLPLAMPTIMAGVNQTLMLALSMVVIASMIAVGGLGQMVLRGIGRLDMGLAAIGGVGIVILAIILDRLTQSLGRDRRSKGIGRWYRRGPIGLFTRPFIKQA
;
A
#
# COMPACT_ATOMS: atom_id res chain seq x y z
N MET A 1 -19.19 -14.57 -0.78
CA MET A 1 -19.27 -15.14 0.58
C MET A 1 -20.33 -14.44 1.42
N GLN A 2 -20.36 -13.11 1.41
CA GLN A 2 -21.37 -12.27 2.10
C GLN A 2 -22.82 -12.62 1.72
N ASP A 3 -23.11 -12.78 0.43
CA ASP A 3 -24.48 -13.10 -0.04
C ASP A 3 -24.97 -14.49 0.41
N GLU A 4 -24.06 -15.47 0.53
CA GLU A 4 -24.40 -16.80 1.07
C GLU A 4 -24.66 -16.74 2.58
N LEU A 5 -23.98 -15.85 3.31
CA LEU A 5 -24.20 -15.62 4.74
C LEU A 5 -25.59 -15.01 5.00
N VAL A 6 -26.00 -14.03 4.20
CA VAL A 6 -27.34 -13.42 4.25
C VAL A 6 -28.42 -14.46 3.89
N LYS A 7 -28.18 -15.27 2.85
CA LYS A 7 -29.08 -16.35 2.45
C LYS A 7 -29.24 -17.44 3.52
N LEU A 8 -28.15 -17.83 4.18
CA LEU A 8 -28.17 -18.80 5.28
C LEU A 8 -28.86 -18.24 6.53
N GLN A 9 -28.67 -16.96 6.84
CA GLN A 9 -29.42 -16.27 7.90
C GLN A 9 -30.92 -16.29 7.60
N ALA A 10 -31.31 -15.94 6.36
CA ALA A 10 -32.71 -15.90 5.97
C ALA A 10 -33.38 -17.28 6.04
N GLN A 11 -32.67 -18.35 5.65
CA GLN A 11 -33.17 -19.72 5.66
C GLN A 11 -33.22 -20.35 7.05
N HIS A 12 -32.22 -20.09 7.89
CA HIS A 12 -32.08 -20.78 9.17
C HIS A 12 -32.47 -19.93 10.39
N GLN A 13 -32.75 -18.63 10.20
CA GLN A 13 -33.20 -17.69 11.25
C GLN A 13 -32.34 -17.75 12.52
N ARG A 14 -31.02 -17.95 12.35
CA ARG A 14 -30.07 -17.99 13.46
C ARG A 14 -29.51 -16.60 13.71
N THR A 15 -29.34 -16.23 14.97
CA THR A 15 -28.58 -15.03 15.34
C THR A 15 -27.11 -15.23 14.97
N ILE A 16 -26.60 -14.36 14.11
CA ILE A 16 -25.19 -14.37 13.67
C ILE A 16 -24.55 -13.10 14.20
N VAL A 17 -23.45 -13.25 14.94
CA VAL A 17 -22.59 -12.14 15.32
C VAL A 17 -21.41 -12.15 14.36
N PHE A 18 -21.30 -11.11 13.55
CA PHE A 18 -20.22 -10.94 12.58
C PHE A 18 -19.32 -9.80 13.02
N ILE A 19 -18.01 -10.06 13.07
CA ILE A 19 -17.00 -9.07 13.46
C ILE A 19 -16.20 -8.73 12.21
N SER A 20 -16.38 -7.50 11.71
CA SER A 20 -15.60 -6.99 10.58
C SER A 20 -14.93 -5.66 10.93
N HIS A 21 -13.86 -5.37 10.20
CA HIS A 21 -13.17 -4.08 10.19
C HIS A 21 -13.53 -3.27 8.93
N ASP A 22 -14.25 -3.89 8.00
CA ASP A 22 -14.74 -3.27 6.78
C ASP A 22 -16.15 -2.74 7.02
N LEU A 23 -16.29 -1.43 6.82
CA LEU A 23 -17.52 -0.69 7.05
C LEU A 23 -18.56 -1.01 5.97
N ASP A 24 -18.13 -1.19 4.73
CA ASP A 24 -19.04 -1.47 3.62
C ASP A 24 -19.68 -2.85 3.80
N GLU A 25 -18.92 -3.81 4.32
CA GLU A 25 -19.45 -5.12 4.69
C GLU A 25 -20.46 -5.04 5.82
N ALA A 26 -20.11 -4.34 6.91
CA ALA A 26 -20.96 -4.22 8.10
C ALA A 26 -22.30 -3.55 7.77
N MET A 27 -22.28 -2.54 6.90
CA MET A 27 -23.45 -1.81 6.43
C MET A 27 -24.32 -2.64 5.48
N ARG A 28 -23.71 -3.49 4.65
CA ARG A 28 -24.44 -4.31 3.67
C ARG A 28 -25.16 -5.51 4.29
N ILE A 29 -24.57 -6.15 5.29
CA ILE A 29 -25.10 -7.42 5.83
C ILE A 29 -25.69 -7.31 7.24
N GLY A 30 -25.44 -6.21 7.95
CA GLY A 30 -25.82 -6.06 9.35
C GLY A 30 -27.22 -5.46 9.52
N ASP A 31 -28.13 -6.19 10.18
CA ASP A 31 -29.41 -5.63 10.64
C ASP A 31 -29.20 -4.58 11.75
N ARG A 32 -28.17 -4.79 12.59
CA ARG A 32 -27.71 -3.89 13.65
C ARG A 32 -26.20 -3.92 13.70
N ILE A 33 -25.60 -2.75 13.89
CA ILE A 33 -24.16 -2.59 13.99
C ILE A 33 -23.82 -2.10 15.40
N ALA A 34 -22.87 -2.76 16.05
CA ALA A 34 -22.33 -2.35 17.33
C ALA A 34 -20.91 -1.79 17.12
N ILE A 35 -20.69 -0.55 17.52
CA ILE A 35 -19.40 0.14 17.39
C ILE A 35 -18.71 0.12 18.74
N MET A 36 -17.44 -0.28 18.75
CA MET A 36 -16.63 -0.33 19.97
C MET A 36 -15.42 0.59 19.87
N GLN A 37 -15.06 1.22 20.98
CA GLN A 37 -13.83 1.99 21.12
C GLN A 37 -13.22 1.71 22.50
N GLY A 38 -11.95 1.31 22.54
CA GLY A 38 -11.26 1.07 23.81
C GLY A 38 -11.84 -0.07 24.67
N GLY A 39 -12.60 -0.99 24.08
CA GLY A 39 -13.24 -2.11 24.79
C GLY A 39 -14.69 -1.85 25.23
N GLU A 40 -15.20 -0.62 25.05
CA GLU A 40 -16.57 -0.26 25.38
C GLU A 40 -17.44 -0.16 24.11
N VAL A 41 -18.70 -0.57 24.20
CA VAL A 41 -19.69 -0.39 23.13
C VAL A 41 -20.19 1.05 23.18
N ILE A 42 -19.87 1.82 22.15
CA ILE A 42 -20.17 3.24 22.07
C ILE A 42 -21.57 3.47 21.53
N GLN A 43 -21.98 2.72 20.51
CA GLN A 43 -23.31 2.83 19.90
C GLN A 43 -23.73 1.49 19.30
N VAL A 44 -25.00 1.14 19.47
CA VAL A 44 -25.64 0.03 18.75
C VAL A 44 -26.89 0.56 18.07
N GLY A 45 -26.97 0.46 16.75
CA GLY A 45 -28.10 0.97 15.99
C GLY A 45 -28.23 0.26 14.64
N THR A 46 -29.28 0.59 13.90
CA THR A 46 -29.36 0.23 12.48
C THR A 46 -28.30 1.00 11.67
N PRO A 47 -27.94 0.54 10.47
CA PRO A 47 -27.10 1.30 9.54
C PRO A 47 -27.54 2.77 9.39
N ASP A 48 -28.85 3.01 9.25
CA ASP A 48 -29.43 4.35 9.11
C ASP A 48 -29.30 5.21 10.36
N GLU A 49 -29.52 4.63 11.54
CA GLU A 49 -29.41 5.35 12.82
C GLU A 49 -27.99 5.82 13.09
N ILE A 50 -27.00 4.98 12.75
CA ILE A 50 -25.58 5.29 12.95
C ILE A 50 -25.11 6.40 12.02
N LEU A 51 -25.57 6.40 10.76
CA LEU A 51 -25.23 7.44 9.79
C LEU A 51 -25.90 8.78 10.10
N ASN A 52 -27.20 8.76 10.41
CA ASN A 52 -27.98 9.97 10.60
C ASN A 52 -27.84 10.57 12.01
N ASN A 53 -27.60 9.74 13.02
CA ASN A 53 -27.50 10.16 14.42
C ASN A 53 -26.31 9.49 15.13
N PRO A 54 -25.07 9.85 14.76
CA PRO A 54 -23.88 9.30 15.39
C PRO A 54 -23.76 9.76 16.85
N ALA A 55 -23.44 8.84 17.76
CA ALA A 55 -23.40 9.10 19.20
C ALA A 55 -22.30 10.09 19.61
N ASN A 56 -21.18 10.14 18.89
CA ASN A 56 -20.07 11.07 19.13
C ASN A 56 -19.24 11.32 17.86
N ASP A 57 -18.26 12.21 17.96
CA ASP A 57 -17.38 12.55 16.83
C ASP A 57 -16.51 11.38 16.37
N TYR A 58 -16.23 10.39 17.24
CA TYR A 58 -15.55 9.16 16.85
C TYR A 58 -16.41 8.35 15.87
N VAL A 59 -17.67 8.05 16.23
CA VAL A 59 -18.61 7.35 15.33
C VAL A 59 -18.79 8.15 14.04
N ARG A 60 -19.01 9.46 14.14
CA ARG A 60 -19.16 10.32 12.95
C ARG A 60 -17.95 10.27 12.02
N THR A 61 -16.73 10.31 12.56
CA THR A 61 -15.49 10.29 11.76
C THR A 61 -15.21 8.89 11.22
N PHE A 62 -15.55 7.86 11.98
CA PHE A 62 -15.39 6.47 11.59
C PHE A 62 -16.15 6.15 10.30
N PHE A 63 -17.32 6.76 10.09
CA PHE A 63 -18.14 6.58 8.88
C PHE A 63 -17.95 7.67 7.81
N ARG A 64 -16.95 8.56 7.93
CA ARG A 64 -16.64 9.52 6.85
C ARG A 64 -15.99 8.79 5.67
N GLY A 65 -16.70 8.71 4.56
CA GLY A 65 -16.19 8.15 3.29
C GLY A 65 -16.75 6.79 2.91
N VAL A 66 -17.71 6.26 3.68
CA VAL A 66 -18.49 5.06 3.28
C VAL A 66 -19.37 5.41 2.08
N ASP A 67 -19.46 4.49 1.11
CA ASP A 67 -20.34 4.70 -0.05
C ASP A 67 -21.80 4.46 0.35
N ILE A 68 -22.48 5.57 0.61
CA ILE A 68 -23.87 5.61 1.04
C ILE A 68 -24.83 5.13 -0.06
N SER A 69 -24.40 5.09 -1.32
CA SER A 69 -25.26 4.79 -2.48
C SER A 69 -25.74 3.33 -2.56
N HIS A 70 -25.06 2.43 -1.84
CA HIS A 70 -25.43 1.00 -1.77
C HIS A 70 -26.31 0.66 -0.57
N VAL A 71 -26.46 1.59 0.38
CA VAL A 71 -27.22 1.37 1.62
C VAL A 71 -28.66 1.89 1.48
N PHE A 72 -28.85 3.06 0.87
CA PHE A 72 -30.18 3.65 0.72
C PHE A 72 -30.87 3.24 -0.58
N SER A 73 -32.20 3.10 -0.51
CA SER A 73 -33.05 2.85 -1.67
C SER A 73 -33.92 4.07 -2.03
N ALA A 74 -34.59 4.01 -3.17
CA ALA A 74 -35.43 5.09 -3.68
C ALA A 74 -36.48 5.59 -2.67
N LYS A 75 -37.01 4.70 -1.85
CA LYS A 75 -38.02 5.02 -0.83
C LYS A 75 -37.48 5.89 0.30
N ASP A 76 -36.18 5.79 0.61
CA ASP A 76 -35.57 6.45 1.76
C ASP A 76 -35.29 7.92 1.45
N ILE A 77 -35.04 8.24 0.18
CA ILE A 77 -34.85 9.62 -0.31
C ILE A 77 -36.14 10.24 -0.89
N ALA A 78 -37.21 9.46 -1.09
CA ALA A 78 -38.45 9.94 -1.68
C ALA A 78 -39.18 10.92 -0.74
N GLN A 79 -39.23 12.20 -1.12
CA GLN A 79 -40.01 13.20 -0.40
C GLN A 79 -41.52 12.97 -0.60
N ARG A 80 -42.28 12.90 0.49
CA ARG A 80 -43.75 12.67 0.48
C ARG A 80 -44.60 13.95 0.45
N ARG A 81 -44.04 15.11 0.07
CA ARG A 81 -44.72 16.43 0.06
C ARG A 81 -44.79 17.07 -1.34
N PRO A 82 -45.79 17.94 -1.59
CA PRO A 82 -46.65 17.81 -2.76
C PRO A 82 -46.00 18.30 -4.03
N VAL A 83 -46.17 17.49 -5.05
CA VAL A 83 -45.98 17.91 -6.43
C VAL A 83 -47.25 18.62 -6.87
N THR A 84 -47.15 19.65 -7.69
CA THR A 84 -48.31 20.31 -8.30
C THR A 84 -49.11 19.28 -9.10
N LEU A 85 -50.29 18.91 -8.59
CA LEU A 85 -51.18 17.95 -9.19
C LEU A 85 -52.20 18.68 -10.08
N ILE A 86 -52.04 18.53 -11.38
CA ILE A 86 -52.94 19.11 -12.37
C ILE A 86 -54.06 18.10 -12.64
N ARG A 87 -55.27 18.37 -12.15
CA ARG A 87 -56.42 17.48 -12.35
C ARG A 87 -57.06 17.74 -13.71
N LYS A 88 -57.09 16.73 -14.57
CA LYS A 88 -57.80 16.77 -15.86
C LYS A 88 -59.31 16.89 -15.60
N THR A 89 -59.86 18.07 -15.86
CA THR A 89 -61.30 18.39 -15.77
C THR A 89 -61.74 18.94 -17.12
N PRO A 90 -62.97 18.65 -17.62
CA PRO A 90 -63.46 19.24 -18.86
C PRO A 90 -63.36 20.78 -18.81
N GLY A 91 -62.61 21.38 -19.75
CA GLY A 91 -62.34 22.83 -19.78
C GLY A 91 -61.03 23.28 -19.12
N PHE A 92 -60.27 22.40 -18.47
CA PHE A 92 -58.96 22.73 -17.91
C PHE A 92 -57.87 22.65 -18.99
N GLY A 93 -57.47 23.80 -19.53
CA GLY A 93 -56.50 23.88 -20.63
C GLY A 93 -55.05 24.18 -20.20
N PRO A 94 -54.12 24.21 -21.17
CA PRO A 94 -52.70 24.49 -20.91
C PRO A 94 -52.41 25.83 -20.23
N ARG A 95 -53.29 26.84 -20.41
CA ARG A 95 -53.21 28.17 -19.75
C ARG A 95 -53.37 28.06 -18.23
N SER A 96 -54.39 27.32 -17.79
CA SER A 96 -54.67 27.11 -16.36
C SER A 96 -53.58 26.26 -15.70
N ALA A 97 -53.06 25.26 -16.41
CA ALA A 97 -51.91 24.48 -15.99
C ALA A 97 -50.65 25.35 -15.81
N LEU A 98 -50.37 26.23 -16.77
CA LEU A 98 -49.21 27.12 -16.74
C LEU A 98 -49.29 28.15 -15.60
N GLN A 99 -50.49 28.68 -15.35
CA GLN A 99 -50.71 29.63 -14.26
C GLN A 99 -50.54 28.96 -12.89
N LEU A 100 -51.09 27.74 -12.70
CA LEU A 100 -50.91 26.99 -11.47
C LEU A 100 -49.43 26.71 -11.15
N LEU A 101 -48.63 26.36 -12.17
CA LEU A 101 -47.18 26.15 -12.00
C LEU A 101 -46.43 27.44 -11.63
N ARG A 102 -46.85 28.59 -12.15
CA ARG A 102 -46.27 29.89 -11.79
C ARG A 102 -46.65 30.30 -10.37
N ASP A 103 -47.92 30.10 -9.99
CA ASP A 103 -48.43 30.46 -8.66
C ASP A 103 -47.77 29.62 -7.56
N GLU A 104 -47.44 28.36 -7.85
CA GLU A 104 -46.74 27.48 -6.91
C GLU A 104 -45.19 27.54 -7.00
N ASP A 105 -44.64 28.38 -7.88
CA ASP A 105 -43.20 28.48 -8.16
C ASP A 105 -42.55 27.11 -8.45
N ARG A 106 -43.11 26.41 -9.45
CA ARG A 106 -42.71 25.06 -9.86
C ARG A 106 -42.47 24.97 -11.36
N ASP A 107 -41.36 24.35 -11.74
CA ASP A 107 -40.98 24.14 -13.15
C ASP A 107 -41.80 23.01 -13.83
N TYR A 108 -42.30 22.05 -13.03
CA TYR A 108 -42.96 20.82 -13.49
C TYR A 108 -44.21 20.51 -12.67
N GLY A 109 -45.21 19.89 -13.31
CA GLY A 109 -46.43 19.38 -12.68
C GLY A 109 -46.80 17.99 -13.17
N TYR A 110 -47.47 17.22 -12.32
CA TYR A 110 -47.98 15.89 -12.68
C TYR A 110 -49.47 16.00 -13.04
N VAL A 111 -49.83 15.51 -14.22
CA VAL A 111 -51.21 15.47 -14.70
C VAL A 111 -51.85 14.16 -14.25
N VAL A 112 -52.98 14.28 -13.56
CA VAL A 112 -53.75 13.15 -13.03
C VAL A 112 -55.22 13.22 -13.45
N GLU A 113 -55.81 12.05 -13.69
CA GLU A 113 -57.24 11.91 -13.97
C GLU A 113 -58.07 11.78 -12.68
N ARG A 114 -59.40 11.73 -12.84
CA ARG A 114 -60.32 11.28 -11.77
C ARG A 114 -59.87 9.91 -11.27
N GLY A 115 -59.78 9.75 -9.94
CA GLY A 115 -59.26 8.54 -9.29
C GLY A 115 -57.76 8.55 -9.00
N LYS A 116 -57.07 9.69 -9.14
CA LYS A 116 -55.60 9.83 -8.92
C LYS A 116 -54.76 8.95 -9.86
N LYS A 117 -55.30 8.57 -11.03
CA LYS A 117 -54.54 7.85 -12.05
C LYS A 117 -53.54 8.79 -12.69
N PHE A 118 -52.26 8.43 -12.66
CA PHE A 118 -51.18 9.19 -13.29
C PHE A 118 -51.29 9.12 -14.82
N ILE A 119 -51.29 10.27 -15.49
CA ILE A 119 -51.31 10.36 -16.96
C ILE A 119 -49.90 10.72 -17.48
N GLY A 120 -49.25 11.72 -16.90
CA GLY A 120 -47.92 12.16 -17.35
C GLY A 120 -47.43 13.44 -16.66
N VAL A 121 -46.30 13.96 -17.14
CA VAL A 121 -45.65 15.17 -16.61
C VAL A 121 -45.78 16.32 -17.61
N VAL A 122 -45.97 17.53 -17.15
CA VAL A 122 -45.87 18.75 -17.96
C VAL A 122 -44.83 19.70 -17.38
N SER A 123 -44.24 20.53 -18.23
CA SER A 123 -43.30 21.58 -17.84
C SER A 123 -43.81 22.95 -18.29
N ILE A 124 -43.27 24.02 -17.71
CA ILE A 124 -43.52 25.38 -18.19
C ILE A 124 -43.25 25.51 -19.70
N GLU A 125 -42.19 24.88 -20.22
CA GLU A 125 -41.83 24.93 -21.64
C GLU A 125 -42.84 24.18 -22.52
N SER A 126 -43.23 22.95 -22.12
CA SER A 126 -44.18 22.15 -22.91
C SER A 126 -45.57 22.79 -22.95
N LEU A 127 -46.01 23.40 -21.85
CA LEU A 127 -47.27 24.14 -21.79
C LEU A 127 -47.24 25.42 -22.63
N LYS A 128 -46.13 26.17 -22.62
CA LYS A 128 -45.95 27.34 -23.50
C LYS A 128 -45.98 26.94 -24.98
N LYS A 129 -45.31 25.84 -25.34
CA LYS A 129 -45.30 25.30 -26.71
C LYS A 129 -46.72 24.91 -27.16
N ALA A 130 -47.44 24.15 -26.33
CA ALA A 130 -48.82 23.77 -26.61
C ALA A 130 -49.74 24.99 -26.74
N LEU A 131 -49.55 26.03 -25.92
CA LEU A 131 -50.29 27.30 -26.04
C LEU A 131 -50.02 28.04 -27.33
N SER A 132 -48.76 28.09 -27.78
CA SER A 132 -48.41 28.73 -29.04
C SER A 132 -48.95 27.99 -30.27
N ALA A 133 -49.10 26.66 -30.17
CA ALA A 133 -49.62 25.80 -31.22
C ALA A 133 -51.15 25.58 -31.14
N ASN A 134 -51.84 26.21 -30.19
CA ASN A 134 -53.27 26.04 -29.90
C ASN A 134 -53.69 24.58 -29.66
N GLN A 135 -52.80 23.81 -29.01
CA GLN A 135 -52.95 22.38 -28.74
C GLN A 135 -53.58 22.12 -27.36
N THR A 136 -53.97 20.85 -27.12
CA THR A 136 -54.59 20.44 -25.87
C THR A 136 -53.56 20.13 -24.78
N LEU A 137 -54.02 19.91 -23.55
CA LEU A 137 -53.14 19.53 -22.44
C LEU A 137 -52.46 18.16 -22.69
N ASP A 138 -53.09 17.28 -23.46
CA ASP A 138 -52.57 15.95 -23.76
C ASP A 138 -51.33 16.03 -24.68
N ASP A 139 -51.30 17.00 -25.59
CA ASP A 139 -50.16 17.25 -26.49
C ASP A 139 -48.97 17.91 -25.76
N ALA A 140 -49.20 18.48 -24.58
CA ALA A 140 -48.18 19.11 -23.73
C ALA A 140 -47.48 18.12 -22.79
N LEU A 141 -47.94 16.86 -22.76
CA LEU A 141 -47.39 15.81 -21.92
C LEU A 141 -45.98 15.46 -22.41
N LEU A 142 -45.04 15.49 -21.48
CA LEU A 142 -43.68 15.04 -21.69
C LEU A 142 -43.66 13.51 -21.66
N GLU A 143 -42.83 12.92 -22.52
CA GLU A 143 -42.51 11.48 -22.43
C GLU A 143 -42.11 11.14 -20.99
N ALA A 144 -42.79 10.14 -20.43
CA ALA A 144 -42.81 9.90 -19.00
C ALA A 144 -41.40 9.65 -18.46
N PRO A 145 -41.00 10.26 -17.32
CA PRO A 145 -39.85 9.76 -16.58
C PRO A 145 -40.18 8.33 -16.11
N ALA A 146 -39.25 7.41 -16.32
CA ALA A 146 -39.43 6.00 -15.94
C ALA A 146 -39.79 5.91 -14.45
N ALA A 147 -40.90 5.23 -14.14
CA ALA A 147 -41.25 4.91 -12.76
C ALA A 147 -40.23 3.90 -12.22
N VAL A 148 -39.64 4.19 -11.06
CA VAL A 148 -38.60 3.36 -10.46
C VAL A 148 -39.19 2.58 -9.26
N PRO A 149 -38.90 1.27 -9.12
CA PRO A 149 -39.30 0.52 -7.93
C PRO A 149 -38.76 1.14 -6.63
N ALA A 150 -39.54 1.08 -5.56
CA ALA A 150 -39.21 1.70 -4.26
C ALA A 150 -37.92 1.14 -3.61
N ASP A 151 -37.60 -0.13 -3.89
CA ASP A 151 -36.42 -0.81 -3.36
C ASP A 151 -35.18 -0.67 -4.25
N THR A 152 -35.24 0.17 -5.30
CA THR A 152 -34.09 0.39 -6.19
C THR A 152 -32.96 1.08 -5.42
N PRO A 153 -31.72 0.53 -5.45
CA PRO A 153 -30.57 1.15 -4.81
C PRO A 153 -30.28 2.54 -5.35
N LEU A 154 -29.74 3.42 -4.50
CA LEU A 154 -29.41 4.78 -4.89
C LEU A 154 -28.33 4.83 -6.00
N SER A 155 -27.39 3.87 -6.03
CA SER A 155 -26.41 3.71 -7.12
C SER A 155 -27.06 3.61 -8.52
N ASP A 156 -28.17 2.87 -8.59
CA ASP A 156 -28.89 2.61 -9.83
C ASP A 156 -29.78 3.79 -10.19
N LEU A 157 -30.36 4.45 -9.19
CA LEU A 157 -31.10 5.71 -9.36
C LEU A 157 -30.22 6.82 -9.91
N ILE A 158 -28.99 6.99 -9.40
CA ILE A 158 -28.06 8.02 -9.88
C ILE A 158 -27.77 7.80 -11.36
N SER A 159 -27.54 6.55 -11.76
CA SER A 159 -27.32 6.18 -13.16
C SER A 159 -28.53 6.52 -14.04
N LEU A 160 -29.74 6.23 -13.56
CA LEU A 160 -30.98 6.50 -14.27
C LEU A 160 -31.30 8.01 -14.38
N VAL A 161 -30.99 8.79 -13.33
CA VAL A 161 -31.12 10.26 -13.34
C VAL A 161 -30.08 10.90 -14.25
N ALA A 162 -28.85 10.40 -14.27
CA ALA A 162 -27.79 10.91 -15.14
C ALA A 162 -28.08 10.67 -16.63
N GLN A 163 -28.76 9.58 -16.95
CA GLN A 163 -29.21 9.26 -18.31
C GLN A 163 -30.49 10.01 -18.72
N ALA A 164 -31.20 10.62 -17.76
CA ALA A 164 -32.40 11.38 -18.06
C ALA A 164 -32.02 12.64 -18.87
N PRO A 165 -32.60 12.85 -20.07
CA PRO A 165 -32.16 13.86 -21.04
C PRO A 165 -32.39 15.33 -20.61
N ARG A 166 -32.73 15.59 -19.34
CA ARG A 166 -33.12 16.91 -18.82
C ARG A 166 -32.21 17.47 -17.74
N TRP A 167 -31.27 16.70 -17.17
CA TRP A 167 -30.31 17.25 -16.20
C TRP A 167 -29.26 18.15 -16.87
N THR A 168 -28.87 17.84 -18.11
CA THR A 168 -27.77 18.50 -18.83
C THR A 168 -28.06 19.91 -19.31
N ARG A 169 -29.30 20.42 -19.26
CA ARG A 169 -29.65 21.73 -19.83
C ARG A 169 -29.64 22.90 -18.83
N ARG A 170 -29.41 22.66 -17.53
CA ARG A 170 -29.39 23.72 -16.49
C ARG A 170 -27.98 24.23 -16.13
N ALA A 171 -26.93 23.73 -16.78
CA ALA A 171 -25.53 24.05 -16.47
C ALA A 171 -24.82 24.89 -17.56
N GLN A 172 -25.54 25.74 -18.29
CA GLN A 172 -24.92 26.71 -19.20
C GLN A 172 -25.47 28.12 -18.98
N PRO A 173 -24.70 29.04 -18.39
CA PRO A 173 -24.84 30.46 -18.68
C PRO A 173 -24.23 30.75 -20.05
N MET A 174 -24.99 31.40 -20.92
CA MET A 174 -24.49 32.03 -22.15
C MET A 174 -23.49 33.13 -21.79
N SER A 175 -22.22 33.00 -22.20
CA SER A 175 -21.50 33.96 -23.06
C SER A 175 -19.98 33.68 -23.12
N ASP A 176 -19.44 34.01 -24.29
CA ASP A 176 -18.03 34.21 -24.66
C ASP A 176 -17.13 33.01 -25.01
N THR A 177 -17.10 32.80 -26.33
CA THR A 177 -16.00 32.30 -27.17
C THR A 177 -14.60 32.52 -26.61
N LYS A 178 -13.90 31.42 -26.32
CA LYS A 178 -12.47 31.26 -26.60
C LYS A 178 -12.15 29.78 -26.83
N GLN A 179 -11.63 29.49 -28.02
CA GLN A 179 -11.07 28.20 -28.41
C GLN A 179 -10.07 27.72 -27.36
N THR A 180 -10.33 26.56 -26.77
CA THR A 180 -9.33 25.85 -25.96
C THR A 180 -8.85 24.67 -26.79
N GLN A 181 -7.61 24.77 -27.27
CA GLN A 181 -6.86 23.69 -27.90
C GLN A 181 -6.70 22.52 -26.93
N ASP A 182 -6.97 21.33 -27.41
CA ASP A 182 -6.77 20.08 -26.68
C ASP A 182 -5.28 19.69 -26.71
N PRO A 183 -4.54 19.63 -25.59
CA PRO A 183 -3.09 19.43 -25.59
C PRO A 183 -2.65 17.97 -25.80
N TRP A 184 -3.59 17.03 -25.96
CA TRP A 184 -3.31 15.59 -26.03
C TRP A 184 -3.89 14.88 -27.26
N ALA A 185 -4.30 15.62 -28.29
CA ALA A 185 -4.70 15.03 -29.57
C ALA A 185 -3.46 14.62 -30.39
N THR A 186 -3.15 13.33 -30.42
CA THR A 186 -2.18 12.71 -31.33
C THR A 186 -2.73 12.73 -32.77
N ALA A 187 -2.05 13.44 -33.68
CA ALA A 187 -2.39 13.46 -35.10
C ALA A 187 -2.00 12.15 -35.81
N PRO A 188 -2.75 11.69 -36.83
CA PRO A 188 -2.37 10.55 -37.65
C PRO A 188 -1.28 10.90 -38.67
N ALA A 189 -0.53 9.88 -39.06
CA ALA A 189 0.51 9.91 -40.07
C ALA A 189 -0.01 10.30 -41.47
N ASP A 190 0.76 11.12 -42.17
CA ASP A 190 0.70 11.23 -43.62
C ASP A 190 2.11 11.21 -44.23
N ALA A 191 2.19 10.52 -45.36
CA ALA A 191 3.40 10.17 -46.08
C ALA A 191 3.91 11.28 -47.01
N GLY A 192 5.22 11.28 -47.24
CA GLY A 192 5.81 11.73 -48.51
C GLY A 192 6.83 12.86 -48.43
N ALA A 193 8.11 12.52 -48.47
CA ALA A 193 9.12 13.04 -49.42
C ALA A 193 10.55 12.81 -48.88
N ALA A 194 11.37 12.09 -49.63
CA ALA A 194 12.81 11.95 -49.42
C ALA A 194 13.54 13.28 -49.74
N PRO A 195 14.80 13.45 -49.28
CA PRO A 195 15.89 13.02 -50.15
C PRO A 195 17.02 12.26 -49.44
N THR A 196 17.73 11.53 -50.29
CA THR A 196 18.96 10.75 -50.12
C THR A 196 20.15 11.56 -49.61
N HIS A 197 21.04 10.95 -48.81
CA HIS A 197 22.50 10.93 -49.06
C HIS A 197 23.22 9.95 -48.10
N ASP A 198 23.85 8.96 -48.73
CA ASP A 198 25.13 8.31 -48.44
C ASP A 198 25.39 7.57 -47.11
N ALA A 199 25.35 6.24 -47.24
CA ALA A 199 26.11 5.31 -46.41
C ALA A 199 27.53 5.13 -46.98
N ALA A 200 28.55 5.23 -46.13
CA ALA A 200 29.76 4.38 -46.22
C ALA A 200 30.65 4.48 -44.98
N ALA A 201 30.91 3.30 -44.40
CA ALA A 201 32.17 2.85 -43.82
C ALA A 201 32.82 3.62 -42.64
N ASN A 202 32.83 3.00 -41.45
CA ASN A 202 34.01 2.23 -41.04
C ASN A 202 33.78 1.43 -39.75
N ALA A 203 33.99 0.13 -39.86
CA ALA A 203 34.29 -0.76 -38.75
C ALA A 203 35.75 -0.54 -38.30
N GLY A 204 36.04 -0.74 -37.01
CA GLY A 204 37.42 -0.77 -36.51
C GLY A 204 37.53 -0.61 -35.00
N ASP A 205 37.42 -1.74 -34.30
CA ASP A 205 38.21 -2.13 -33.11
C ASP A 205 38.53 -1.09 -32.03
N ALA A 206 37.71 -1.09 -30.98
CA ALA A 206 38.15 -0.64 -29.66
C ALA A 206 39.16 -1.66 -29.10
N TRP A 207 40.16 -1.20 -28.34
CA TRP A 207 41.23 -1.99 -27.69
C TRP A 207 42.54 -2.18 -28.48
N SER A 208 43.17 -1.09 -28.89
CA SER A 208 44.64 -1.05 -29.05
C SER A 208 45.27 0.10 -28.25
N SER A 209 46.44 -0.20 -27.68
CA SER A 209 47.17 0.59 -26.69
C SER A 209 48.40 1.26 -27.32
N ALA A 210 48.33 2.57 -27.59
CA ALA A 210 49.46 3.53 -27.62
C ALA A 210 48.90 4.96 -27.88
N PRO A 211 49.48 6.03 -27.31
CA PRO A 211 48.89 7.37 -27.36
C PRO A 211 49.22 8.10 -28.68
N PRO A 212 48.24 8.71 -29.38
CA PRO A 212 48.51 9.68 -30.44
C PRO A 212 48.61 11.12 -29.90
N PRO A 213 49.30 12.03 -30.61
CA PRO A 213 49.63 13.37 -30.13
C PRO A 213 48.45 14.33 -30.27
N ALA A 214 48.55 15.43 -29.51
CA ALA A 214 47.52 16.44 -29.28
C ALA A 214 46.84 16.96 -30.56
N ALA A 215 45.51 16.80 -30.60
CA ALA A 215 44.58 17.66 -31.30
C ALA A 215 43.54 18.12 -30.26
N HIS A 216 43.52 19.43 -30.05
CA HIS A 216 42.57 20.13 -29.18
C HIS A 216 41.14 19.98 -29.71
N ASP A 217 40.16 20.14 -28.81
CA ASP A 217 38.72 20.30 -29.08
C ASP A 217 37.84 19.04 -29.06
N ALA A 218 37.73 18.39 -27.89
CA ALA A 218 36.53 17.65 -27.47
C ALA A 218 36.55 17.26 -25.96
N ALA A 219 37.17 18.07 -25.10
CA ALA A 219 37.18 17.85 -23.65
C ALA A 219 36.73 19.13 -22.93
N GLY A 220 35.43 19.32 -22.84
CA GLY A 220 34.84 20.51 -22.21
C GLY A 220 33.41 20.37 -21.70
N GLN A 221 32.86 19.15 -21.57
CA GLN A 221 31.48 18.94 -21.07
C GLN A 221 31.40 17.91 -19.93
N GLY A 222 32.44 17.85 -19.09
CA GLY A 222 32.49 16.93 -17.93
C GLY A 222 32.91 17.56 -16.61
N ALA A 223 33.14 18.88 -16.55
CA ALA A 223 33.69 19.55 -15.37
C ALA A 223 33.04 20.92 -15.07
N ASP A 224 31.77 21.10 -15.43
CA ASP A 224 31.08 22.40 -15.33
C ASP A 224 30.30 22.59 -14.00
N TRP A 225 30.30 21.61 -13.10
CA TRP A 225 29.67 21.71 -11.76
C TRP A 225 30.58 22.40 -10.72
N LEU A 226 31.89 22.44 -10.93
CA LEU A 226 32.86 23.02 -9.99
C LEU A 226 33.23 24.49 -10.29
N SER A 227 32.69 25.06 -11.37
CA SER A 227 32.91 26.45 -11.77
C SER A 227 31.59 27.20 -11.91
N SER A 228 30.90 27.43 -10.78
CA SER A 228 29.85 28.44 -10.75
C SER A 228 30.45 29.83 -10.91
N ALA A 229 29.98 30.58 -11.90
CA ALA A 229 30.28 32.00 -12.03
C ALA A 229 29.92 32.73 -10.72
N PRO A 230 30.66 33.78 -10.31
CA PRO A 230 30.32 34.52 -9.10
C PRO A 230 28.90 35.06 -9.22
N ALA A 231 28.04 34.71 -8.25
CA ALA A 231 26.65 35.10 -8.20
C ALA A 231 26.53 36.63 -8.28
N GLN A 232 25.75 37.12 -9.25
CA GLN A 232 25.42 38.54 -9.35
C GLN A 232 24.62 38.96 -8.10
N PRO A 233 24.71 40.22 -7.67
CA PRO A 233 23.93 40.72 -6.53
C PRO A 233 22.43 40.70 -6.87
N GLU A 234 21.73 39.70 -6.35
CA GLU A 234 20.30 39.48 -6.59
C GLU A 234 19.44 40.38 -5.69
N HIS A 235 18.57 41.18 -6.30
CA HIS A 235 17.64 42.06 -5.61
C HIS A 235 16.39 41.29 -5.14
N PHE A 236 15.90 41.61 -3.94
CA PHE A 236 14.67 41.03 -3.40
C PHE A 236 13.46 41.37 -4.30
N SER A 237 12.93 40.36 -5.01
CA SER A 237 11.69 40.48 -5.77
C SER A 237 10.50 40.19 -4.87
N LEU A 238 9.59 41.16 -4.75
CA LEU A 238 8.40 41.05 -3.92
C LEU A 238 7.39 40.01 -4.45
N LEU A 239 7.49 39.66 -5.74
CA LEU A 239 6.67 38.65 -6.41
C LEU A 239 7.20 37.23 -6.20
N ASP A 240 8.50 37.07 -5.90
CA ASP A 240 9.15 35.78 -5.64
C ASP A 240 9.91 35.79 -4.30
N PRO A 241 9.21 35.94 -3.16
CA PRO A 241 9.83 36.10 -1.84
C PRO A 241 10.67 34.88 -1.40
N PHE A 242 10.44 33.71 -2.00
CA PHE A 242 11.09 32.44 -1.68
C PHE A 242 12.20 32.04 -2.68
N HIS A 243 12.57 32.92 -3.61
CA HIS A 243 13.70 32.67 -4.51
C HIS A 243 15.03 32.52 -3.74
N LYS A 244 15.12 33.21 -2.59
CA LYS A 244 16.19 33.03 -1.61
C LYS A 244 15.67 32.24 -0.42
N ALA A 245 16.32 31.13 -0.08
CA ALA A 245 16.06 30.43 1.17
C ALA A 245 16.38 31.36 2.35
N TRP A 246 15.38 31.63 3.20
CA TRP A 246 15.56 32.51 4.37
C TRP A 246 16.31 31.84 5.51
N VAL A 247 16.30 30.50 5.53
CA VAL A 247 16.98 29.69 6.52
C VAL A 247 18.11 28.94 5.83
N PRO A 248 19.39 29.13 6.23
CA PRO A 248 20.55 28.48 5.62
C PRO A 248 20.69 27.04 6.14
N PHE A 249 19.61 26.27 6.04
CA PHE A 249 19.48 24.92 6.61
C PHE A 249 20.51 23.95 6.01
N ASP A 250 20.84 24.12 4.73
CA ASP A 250 21.88 23.39 4.01
C ASP A 250 23.25 23.53 4.70
N SER A 251 23.64 24.75 5.07
CA SER A 251 24.91 25.02 5.74
C SER A 251 24.95 24.41 7.15
N TRP A 252 23.83 24.46 7.88
CA TRP A 252 23.71 23.87 9.21
C TRP A 252 23.82 22.34 9.17
N VAL A 253 23.15 21.70 8.22
CA VAL A 253 23.22 20.25 8.02
C VAL A 253 24.63 19.83 7.61
N THR A 254 25.26 20.55 6.70
CA THR A 254 26.62 20.25 6.22
C THR A 254 27.63 20.35 7.37
N GLN A 255 27.65 21.47 8.10
CA GLN A 255 28.53 21.67 9.25
C GLN A 255 28.28 20.63 10.36
N GLY A 256 27.01 20.27 10.59
CA GLY A 256 26.64 19.26 11.58
C GLY A 256 27.13 17.86 11.19
N ILE A 257 26.98 17.45 9.94
CA ILE A 257 27.47 16.17 9.43
C ILE A 257 28.99 16.13 9.45
N ASP A 258 29.67 17.18 9.00
CA ASP A 258 31.14 17.24 9.00
C ASP A 258 31.69 17.15 10.43
N TRP A 259 31.09 17.88 11.36
CA TRP A 259 31.45 17.78 12.78
C TRP A 259 31.23 16.35 13.32
N LEU A 260 30.09 15.73 12.99
CA LEU A 260 29.79 14.35 13.40
C LEU A 260 30.80 13.36 12.84
N VAL A 261 31.16 13.48 11.56
CA VAL A 261 32.15 12.61 10.89
C VAL A 261 33.53 12.81 11.52
N LEU A 262 33.95 14.05 11.77
CA LEU A 262 35.26 14.33 12.37
C LEU A 262 35.41 13.72 13.78
N HIS A 263 34.38 13.82 14.62
CA HIS A 263 34.48 13.43 16.04
C HIS A 263 34.03 12.00 16.32
N PHE A 264 33.01 11.49 15.62
CA PHE A 264 32.37 10.21 15.94
C PHE A 264 32.71 9.09 14.97
N ARG A 265 33.42 9.34 13.87
CA ARG A 265 33.82 8.28 12.94
C ARG A 265 34.51 7.08 13.60
N PRO A 266 35.43 7.23 14.58
CA PRO A 266 36.01 6.08 15.28
C PRO A 266 34.95 5.22 15.99
N LEU A 267 33.94 5.82 16.61
CA LEU A 267 32.83 5.11 17.25
C LEU A 267 32.02 4.31 16.22
N PHE A 268 31.63 4.94 15.11
CA PHE A 268 30.86 4.28 14.05
C PHE A 268 31.65 3.16 13.37
N GLN A 269 32.97 3.33 13.19
CA GLN A 269 33.86 2.26 12.74
C GLN A 269 33.94 1.12 13.75
N GLY A 270 33.91 1.41 15.06
CA GLY A 270 33.77 0.38 16.09
C GLY A 270 32.46 -0.41 15.98
N ILE A 271 31.33 0.28 15.75
CA ILE A 271 30.02 -0.35 15.54
C ILE A 271 29.98 -1.15 14.23
N ARG A 272 30.77 -0.76 13.22
CA ARG A 272 30.90 -1.47 11.94
C ARG A 272 31.44 -2.89 12.12
N VAL A 273 32.42 -3.09 13.02
CA VAL A 273 33.14 -4.37 13.19
C VAL A 273 32.22 -5.57 13.40
N PRO A 274 31.29 -5.60 14.39
CA PRO A 274 30.42 -6.76 14.57
C PRO A 274 29.52 -7.04 13.36
N VAL A 275 29.06 -6.00 12.67
CA VAL A 275 28.25 -6.17 11.45
C VAL A 275 29.10 -6.78 10.34
N ASP A 276 30.33 -6.31 10.16
CA ASP A 276 31.28 -6.82 9.17
C ASP A 276 31.67 -8.29 9.43
N VAL A 277 31.91 -8.65 10.69
CA VAL A 277 32.25 -10.03 11.09
C VAL A 277 31.10 -10.99 10.77
N ILE A 278 29.86 -10.64 11.14
CA ILE A 278 28.70 -11.49 10.87
C ILE A 278 28.41 -11.56 9.36
N LEU A 279 28.47 -10.42 8.67
CA LEU A 279 28.27 -10.37 7.23
C LEU A 279 29.29 -11.21 6.48
N SER A 280 30.58 -11.01 6.78
CA SER A 280 31.67 -11.75 6.16
C SER A 280 31.57 -13.23 6.46
N GLY A 281 31.17 -13.60 7.69
CA GLY A 281 30.90 -14.98 8.07
C GLY A 281 29.81 -15.62 7.21
N PHE A 282 28.67 -14.93 7.03
CA PHE A 282 27.61 -15.42 6.13
C PHE A 282 28.07 -15.46 4.66
N GLN A 283 28.80 -14.45 4.18
CA GLN A 283 29.30 -14.44 2.81
C GLN A 283 30.28 -15.59 2.56
N GLN A 284 31.23 -15.82 3.46
CA GLN A 284 32.18 -16.93 3.36
C GLN A 284 31.47 -18.29 3.43
N LEU A 285 30.49 -18.44 4.31
CA LEU A 285 29.70 -19.67 4.40
C LEU A 285 28.91 -19.93 3.11
N LEU A 286 28.20 -18.92 2.60
CA LEU A 286 27.31 -19.06 1.45
C LEU A 286 28.05 -19.17 0.12
N LEU A 287 29.12 -18.40 -0.07
CA LEU A 287 29.92 -18.40 -1.30
C LEU A 287 30.99 -19.48 -1.29
N GLY A 288 31.46 -19.92 -0.12
CA GLY A 288 32.45 -20.99 0.01
C GLY A 288 31.87 -22.38 -0.26
N MET A 289 30.55 -22.55 -0.16
CA MET A 289 29.87 -23.80 -0.51
C MET A 289 29.67 -23.94 -2.04
N PRO A 290 30.11 -25.05 -2.66
CA PRO A 290 29.76 -25.35 -4.04
C PRO A 290 28.25 -25.34 -4.27
N ALA A 291 27.79 -24.75 -5.38
CA ALA A 291 26.37 -24.51 -5.65
C ALA A 291 25.48 -25.76 -5.49
N PRO A 292 25.85 -26.96 -6.01
CA PRO A 292 25.01 -28.16 -5.83
C PRO A 292 24.80 -28.55 -4.37
N ILE A 293 25.84 -28.37 -3.53
CA ILE A 293 25.78 -28.69 -2.09
C ILE A 293 24.87 -27.68 -1.39
N ALA A 294 25.02 -26.40 -1.67
CA ALA A 294 24.18 -25.35 -1.09
C ALA A 294 22.69 -25.53 -1.48
N ILE A 295 22.40 -25.84 -2.75
CA ILE A 295 21.04 -26.15 -3.22
C ILE A 295 20.45 -27.30 -2.40
N LEU A 296 21.18 -28.42 -2.31
CA LEU A 296 20.73 -29.59 -1.55
C LEU A 296 20.47 -29.23 -0.08
N VAL A 297 21.41 -28.54 0.58
CA VAL A 297 21.29 -28.17 1.99
C VAL A 297 20.07 -27.26 2.21
N PHE A 298 19.88 -26.20 1.43
CA PHE A 298 18.73 -25.32 1.60
C PHE A 298 17.41 -26.01 1.30
N SER A 299 17.35 -26.88 0.30
CA SER A 299 16.15 -27.67 0.02
C SER A 299 15.81 -28.65 1.15
N LEU A 300 16.83 -29.28 1.76
CA LEU A 300 16.63 -30.15 2.93
C LEU A 300 16.17 -29.36 4.16
N VAL A 301 16.74 -28.18 4.39
CA VAL A 301 16.31 -27.27 5.47
C VAL A 301 14.86 -26.82 5.25
N ALA A 302 14.53 -26.42 4.02
CA ALA A 302 13.17 -26.04 3.64
C ALA A 302 12.17 -27.20 3.82
N TRP A 303 12.56 -28.43 3.43
CA TRP A 303 11.77 -29.62 3.67
C TRP A 303 11.56 -29.87 5.18
N GLN A 304 12.61 -29.75 5.97
CA GLN A 304 12.58 -29.99 7.42
C GLN A 304 11.64 -29.00 8.13
N ILE A 305 11.65 -27.74 7.73
CA ILE A 305 10.85 -26.68 8.37
C ILE A 305 9.41 -26.70 7.86
N ALA A 306 9.22 -26.76 6.54
CA ALA A 306 7.96 -26.41 5.89
C ALA A 306 7.28 -27.58 5.15
N GLY A 307 7.95 -28.73 5.03
CA GLY A 307 7.41 -29.94 4.37
C GLY A 307 7.92 -30.16 2.95
N LEU A 308 7.63 -31.34 2.39
CA LEU A 308 8.26 -31.83 1.14
C LEU A 308 8.03 -30.91 -0.06
N GLY A 309 6.80 -30.40 -0.21
CA GLY A 309 6.45 -29.48 -1.29
C GLY A 309 7.29 -28.20 -1.25
N MET A 310 7.57 -27.67 -0.05
CA MET A 310 8.43 -26.50 0.11
C MET A 310 9.90 -26.82 -0.19
N GLY A 311 10.39 -27.99 0.22
CA GLY A 311 11.74 -28.44 -0.14
C GLY A 311 11.95 -28.55 -1.65
N ALA A 312 10.99 -29.14 -2.35
CA ALA A 312 11.01 -29.25 -3.82
C ALA A 312 10.90 -27.89 -4.51
N ALA A 313 10.03 -27.00 -4.02
CA ALA A 313 9.93 -25.63 -4.53
C ALA A 313 11.25 -24.86 -4.36
N THR A 314 11.86 -24.90 -3.18
CA THR A 314 13.18 -24.28 -2.93
C THR A 314 14.27 -24.88 -3.81
N LEU A 315 14.26 -26.19 -4.04
CA LEU A 315 15.19 -26.86 -4.97
C LEU A 315 15.07 -26.28 -6.37
N LEU A 316 13.86 -26.28 -6.93
CA LEU A 316 13.59 -25.78 -8.28
C LEU A 316 13.96 -24.30 -8.41
N SER A 317 13.59 -23.48 -7.43
CA SER A 317 13.89 -22.05 -7.41
C SER A 317 15.39 -21.75 -7.33
N LEU A 318 16.15 -22.47 -6.51
CA LEU A 318 17.60 -22.27 -6.42
C LEU A 318 18.35 -22.78 -7.66
N VAL A 319 17.89 -23.89 -8.26
CA VAL A 319 18.40 -24.35 -9.56
C VAL A 319 18.13 -23.30 -10.64
N ALA A 320 16.94 -22.69 -10.66
CA ALA A 320 16.61 -21.62 -11.60
C ALA A 320 17.52 -20.39 -11.43
N ILE A 321 17.81 -19.95 -10.20
CA ILE A 321 18.77 -18.86 -9.92
C ILE A 321 20.17 -19.20 -10.45
N GLY A 322 20.61 -20.45 -10.26
CA GLY A 322 21.88 -20.93 -10.80
C GLY A 322 21.90 -20.93 -12.33
N ALA A 323 20.82 -21.41 -12.96
CA ALA A 323 20.70 -21.53 -14.41
C ALA A 323 20.74 -20.17 -15.13
N ILE A 324 20.21 -19.11 -14.52
CA ILE A 324 20.27 -17.74 -15.08
C ILE A 324 21.59 -17.01 -14.75
N GLY A 325 22.56 -17.66 -14.12
CA GLY A 325 23.87 -17.07 -13.80
C GLY A 325 23.84 -16.07 -12.62
N ALA A 326 22.77 -16.03 -11.83
CA ALA A 326 22.60 -15.07 -10.73
C ALA A 326 23.08 -15.59 -9.37
N TRP A 327 23.70 -16.78 -9.32
CA TRP A 327 24.05 -17.50 -8.08
C TRP A 327 24.85 -16.67 -7.07
N SER A 328 26.03 -16.18 -7.46
CA SER A 328 26.92 -15.46 -6.53
C SER A 328 26.27 -14.17 -6.01
N GLN A 329 25.56 -13.44 -6.88
CA GLN A 329 24.85 -12.23 -6.50
C GLN A 329 23.67 -12.54 -5.56
N ALA A 330 22.96 -13.66 -5.78
CA ALA A 330 21.89 -14.11 -4.90
C ALA A 330 22.41 -14.50 -3.51
N MET A 331 23.56 -15.18 -3.42
CA MET A 331 24.19 -15.50 -2.13
C MET A 331 24.65 -14.26 -1.37
N VAL A 332 25.19 -13.24 -2.07
CA VAL A 332 25.53 -11.95 -1.46
C VAL A 332 24.26 -11.25 -0.93
N THR A 333 23.19 -11.17 -1.72
CA THR A 333 21.92 -10.59 -1.27
C THR A 333 21.36 -11.34 -0.07
N LEU A 334 21.39 -12.68 -0.09
CA LEU A 334 20.95 -13.50 1.04
C LEU A 334 21.79 -13.22 2.29
N ALA A 335 23.11 -13.11 2.18
CA ALA A 335 23.99 -12.76 3.30
C ALA A 335 23.63 -11.40 3.92
N LEU A 336 23.43 -10.37 3.08
CA LEU A 336 23.05 -9.02 3.52
C LEU A 336 21.74 -9.04 4.29
N VAL A 337 20.73 -9.71 3.73
CA VAL A 337 19.38 -9.80 4.31
C VAL A 337 19.39 -10.59 5.62
N LEU A 338 20.09 -11.74 5.68
CA LEU A 338 20.20 -12.54 6.89
C LEU A 338 20.97 -11.79 7.99
N THR A 339 22.02 -11.04 7.63
CA THR A 339 22.76 -10.20 8.59
C THR A 339 21.86 -9.11 9.15
N ALA A 340 21.14 -8.38 8.29
CA ALA A 340 20.22 -7.34 8.72
C ALA A 340 19.11 -7.91 9.62
N LEU A 341 18.50 -9.04 9.22
CA LEU A 341 17.48 -9.71 10.01
C LEU A 341 18.00 -10.15 11.38
N PHE A 342 19.23 -10.70 11.43
CA PHE A 342 19.86 -11.11 12.68
C PHE A 342 19.97 -9.93 13.67
N PHE A 343 20.49 -8.78 13.23
CA PHE A 343 20.59 -7.60 14.08
C PHE A 343 19.22 -6.99 14.41
N CYS A 344 18.26 -6.99 13.49
CA CYS A 344 16.90 -6.55 13.77
C CYS A 344 16.22 -7.42 14.84
N ILE A 345 16.43 -8.73 14.85
CA ILE A 345 15.93 -9.61 15.91
C ILE A 345 16.69 -9.35 17.22
N LEU A 346 18.02 -9.28 17.15
CA LEU A 346 18.89 -9.09 18.32
C LEU A 346 18.58 -7.78 19.06
N ILE A 347 18.31 -6.70 18.33
CA ILE A 347 18.04 -5.37 18.90
C ILE A 347 16.53 -5.16 19.09
N GLY A 348 15.74 -5.47 18.06
CA GLY A 348 14.33 -5.13 17.99
C GLY A 348 13.45 -5.95 18.93
N LEU A 349 13.75 -7.23 19.18
CA LEU A 349 12.95 -8.06 20.07
C LEU A 349 13.13 -7.64 21.56
N PRO A 350 14.35 -7.46 22.10
CA PRO A 350 14.54 -6.89 23.43
C PRO A 350 13.96 -5.49 23.58
N LEU A 351 14.15 -4.63 22.57
CA LEU A 351 13.58 -3.28 22.56
C LEU A 351 12.04 -3.34 22.60
N GLY A 352 11.42 -4.19 21.79
CA GLY A 352 9.96 -4.40 21.78
C GLY A 352 9.42 -4.90 23.12
N ILE A 353 10.10 -5.86 23.76
CA ILE A 353 9.73 -6.36 25.09
C ILE A 353 9.81 -5.24 26.14
N TRP A 354 10.88 -4.44 26.11
CA TRP A 354 11.04 -3.33 27.06
C TRP A 354 9.96 -2.24 26.86
N LEU A 355 9.68 -1.88 25.60
CA LEU A 355 8.64 -0.91 25.25
C LEU A 355 7.22 -1.40 25.54
N ALA A 356 6.98 -2.72 25.51
CA ALA A 356 5.69 -3.29 25.90
C ALA A 356 5.41 -3.06 27.40
N ARG A 357 6.45 -3.10 28.23
CA ARG A 357 6.36 -2.99 29.70
C ARG A 357 6.44 -1.56 30.24
N SER A 358 7.08 -0.63 29.51
CA SER A 358 7.25 0.76 29.96
C SER A 358 6.49 1.77 29.08
N LYS A 359 5.45 2.38 29.64
CA LYS A 359 4.65 3.43 28.97
C LYS A 359 5.50 4.67 28.64
N HIS A 360 6.43 5.05 29.52
CA HIS A 360 7.32 6.19 29.31
C HIS A 360 8.34 5.91 28.18
N ALA A 361 9.00 4.75 28.20
CA ALA A 361 9.92 4.38 27.15
C ALA A 361 9.22 4.32 25.79
N ALA A 362 8.00 3.78 25.74
CA ALA A 362 7.19 3.74 24.53
C ALA A 362 6.87 5.14 23.99
N LYS A 363 6.54 6.10 24.86
CA LYS A 363 6.23 7.48 24.45
C LYS A 363 7.45 8.18 23.81
N VAL A 364 8.66 7.89 24.29
CA VAL A 364 9.90 8.52 23.79
C VAL A 364 10.42 7.85 22.53
N ILE A 365 10.39 6.51 22.44
CA ILE A 365 11.05 5.77 21.36
C ILE A 365 10.15 5.58 20.14
N ARG A 366 8.82 5.54 20.29
CA ARG A 366 7.89 5.39 19.14
C ARG A 366 8.11 6.46 18.05
N PRO A 367 8.20 7.77 18.36
CA PRO A 367 8.47 8.78 17.33
C PRO A 367 9.77 8.53 16.56
N LEU A 368 10.81 8.00 17.21
CA LEU A 368 12.06 7.64 16.54
C LEU A 368 11.87 6.46 15.58
N LEU A 369 11.14 5.42 16.00
CA LEU A 369 10.79 4.29 15.14
C LEU A 369 9.92 4.73 13.95
N ASP A 370 9.05 5.71 14.15
CA ASP A 370 8.22 6.29 13.10
C ASP A 370 9.10 7.07 12.10
N ALA A 371 10.01 7.92 12.61
CA ALA A 371 10.96 8.66 11.78
C ALA A 371 11.87 7.74 10.95
N MET A 372 12.30 6.60 11.51
CA MET A 372 13.10 5.60 10.80
C MET A 372 12.39 5.00 9.58
N GLN A 373 11.05 4.93 9.59
CA GLN A 373 10.27 4.41 8.46
C GLN A 373 9.81 5.49 7.48
N THR A 374 9.57 6.71 7.96
CA THR A 374 9.02 7.80 7.13
C THR A 374 10.10 8.60 6.44
N THR A 375 11.33 8.63 6.97
CA THR A 375 12.44 9.34 6.33
C THR A 375 12.91 8.56 5.10
N PRO A 376 12.93 9.17 3.90
CA PRO A 376 13.43 8.51 2.70
C PRO A 376 14.89 8.09 2.88
N ALA A 377 15.22 6.87 2.45
CA ALA A 377 16.54 6.30 2.69
C ALA A 377 17.70 7.16 2.16
N PHE A 378 17.51 7.80 1.00
CA PHE A 378 18.53 8.64 0.37
C PHE A 378 18.99 9.81 1.24
N VAL A 379 18.11 10.32 2.12
CA VAL A 379 18.40 11.47 2.98
C VAL A 379 19.53 11.14 3.97
N TYR A 380 19.50 9.95 4.58
CA TYR A 380 20.50 9.54 5.57
C TYR A 380 21.60 8.61 4.99
N LEU A 381 21.51 8.27 3.70
CA LEU A 381 22.47 7.43 3.00
C LEU A 381 23.87 8.06 2.94
N VAL A 382 23.95 9.34 2.55
CA VAL A 382 25.20 10.10 2.43
C VAL A 382 25.98 10.14 3.74
N PRO A 383 25.40 10.61 4.87
CA PRO A 383 26.14 10.64 6.13
C PRO A 383 26.52 9.24 6.61
N ILE A 384 25.71 8.19 6.34
CA ILE A 384 26.10 6.81 6.68
C ILE A 384 27.34 6.38 5.89
N VAL A 385 27.42 6.67 4.59
CA VAL A 385 28.62 6.34 3.79
C VAL A 385 29.83 7.12 4.29
N MET A 386 29.69 8.39 4.69
CA MET A 386 30.80 9.17 5.27
C MET A 386 31.28 8.59 6.61
N LEU A 387 30.36 8.12 7.46
CA LEU A 387 30.69 7.57 8.78
C LEU A 387 31.23 6.14 8.72
N PHE A 388 30.56 5.25 7.96
CA PHE A 388 30.88 3.83 7.89
C PHE A 388 31.82 3.49 6.74
N GLY A 389 32.00 4.36 5.75
CA GLY A 389 32.77 4.10 4.53
C GLY A 389 31.92 3.49 3.41
N ILE A 390 32.57 3.04 2.35
CA ILE A 390 31.90 2.36 1.21
C ILE A 390 31.86 0.85 1.46
N GLY A 391 30.87 0.18 0.87
CA GLY A 391 30.78 -1.27 0.78
C GLY A 391 29.47 -1.83 1.31
N ASN A 392 29.48 -3.14 1.54
CA ASN A 392 28.28 -3.88 1.91
C ASN A 392 27.75 -3.57 3.32
N VAL A 393 28.65 -3.29 4.27
CA VAL A 393 28.29 -3.04 5.68
C VAL A 393 27.40 -1.79 5.86
N PRO A 394 27.73 -0.61 5.29
CA PRO A 394 26.82 0.53 5.27
C PRO A 394 25.42 0.20 4.75
N GLY A 395 25.34 -0.63 3.70
CA GLY A 395 24.08 -1.12 3.16
C GLY A 395 23.27 -1.91 4.20
N VAL A 396 23.92 -2.85 4.89
CA VAL A 396 23.28 -3.60 5.99
C VAL A 396 22.82 -2.68 7.11
N VAL A 397 23.60 -1.67 7.49
CA VAL A 397 23.22 -0.70 8.53
C VAL A 397 21.96 0.09 8.14
N VAL A 398 21.91 0.60 6.90
CA VAL A 398 20.72 1.26 6.34
C VAL A 398 19.51 0.32 6.38
N THR A 399 19.70 -0.94 5.95
CA THR A 399 18.66 -1.96 5.99
C THR A 399 18.16 -2.22 7.42
N ILE A 400 19.05 -2.29 8.41
CA ILE A 400 18.68 -2.46 9.82
C ILE A 400 17.82 -1.28 10.30
N ILE A 401 18.26 -0.05 10.03
CA ILE A 401 17.52 1.16 10.45
C ILE A 401 16.10 1.12 9.88
N PHE A 402 15.94 0.79 8.60
CA PHE A 402 14.63 0.76 7.95
C PHE A 402 13.75 -0.42 8.40
N ALA A 403 14.35 -1.60 8.62
CA ALA A 403 13.62 -2.85 8.87
C ALA A 403 13.42 -3.19 10.36
N LEU A 404 14.02 -2.44 11.29
CA LEU A 404 13.89 -2.64 12.74
C LEU A 404 12.51 -2.25 13.33
N PRO A 405 11.84 -1.17 12.90
CA PRO A 405 10.56 -0.76 13.50
C PRO A 405 9.41 -1.80 13.46
N PRO A 406 9.18 -2.57 12.38
CA PRO A 406 8.14 -3.60 12.32
C PRO A 406 8.27 -4.66 13.41
N ILE A 407 9.45 -5.26 13.58
CA ILE A 407 9.66 -6.29 14.62
C ILE A 407 9.46 -5.71 16.02
N VAL A 408 9.89 -4.46 16.28
CA VAL A 408 9.64 -3.78 17.56
C VAL A 408 8.15 -3.60 17.79
N ARG A 409 7.42 -3.05 16.80
CA ARG A 409 5.98 -2.77 16.90
C ARG A 409 5.16 -4.05 17.08
N LEU A 410 5.43 -5.08 16.30
CA LEU A 410 4.71 -6.35 16.38
C LEU A 410 5.07 -7.16 17.63
N THR A 411 6.27 -6.97 18.19
CA THR A 411 6.60 -7.49 19.52
C THR A 411 5.81 -6.78 20.62
N ILE A 412 5.71 -5.44 20.57
CA ILE A 412 4.88 -4.67 21.50
C ILE A 412 3.42 -5.12 21.43
N LEU A 413 2.88 -5.25 20.21
CA LEU A 413 1.51 -5.67 19.97
C LEU A 413 1.28 -7.09 20.51
N GLY A 414 2.14 -8.04 20.15
CA GLY A 414 2.03 -9.43 20.57
C GLY A 414 1.99 -9.61 22.09
N ILE A 415 2.84 -8.87 22.82
CA ILE A 415 2.87 -8.93 24.29
C ILE A 415 1.63 -8.30 24.91
N LYS A 416 1.14 -7.19 24.34
CA LYS A 416 -0.07 -6.49 24.84
C LYS A 416 -1.38 -7.19 24.50
N GLN A 417 -1.39 -8.05 23.49
CA GLN A 417 -2.57 -8.84 23.09
C GLN A 417 -2.73 -10.14 23.90
N VAL A 418 -1.79 -10.45 24.80
CA VAL A 418 -1.92 -11.61 25.68
C VAL A 418 -3.13 -11.39 26.62
N PRO A 419 -4.10 -12.31 26.66
CA PRO A 419 -5.29 -12.17 27.52
C PRO A 419 -4.91 -11.96 28.99
N GLU A 420 -5.58 -11.00 29.64
CA GLU A 420 -5.29 -10.60 31.01
C GLU A 420 -5.69 -11.69 32.03
N ASP A 421 -6.76 -12.45 31.77
CA ASP A 421 -7.20 -13.59 32.57
C ASP A 421 -6.12 -14.69 32.69
N LEU A 422 -5.37 -14.95 31.62
CA LEU A 422 -4.23 -15.87 31.64
C LEU A 422 -3.05 -15.33 32.45
N ILE A 423 -2.89 -14.01 32.50
CA ILE A 423 -1.86 -13.34 33.31
C ILE A 423 -2.23 -13.44 34.79
N GLU A 424 -3.45 -13.06 35.16
CA GLU A 424 -3.97 -13.14 36.54
C GLU A 424 -3.98 -14.58 37.08
N ALA A 425 -4.33 -15.55 36.24
CA ALA A 425 -4.24 -16.96 36.59
C ALA A 425 -2.79 -17.36 36.90
N ALA A 426 -1.83 -17.03 36.03
CA ALA A 426 -0.43 -17.34 36.24
C ALA A 426 0.14 -16.67 37.50
N GLU A 427 -0.24 -15.42 37.77
CA GLU A 427 0.14 -14.70 38.99
C GLU A 427 -0.47 -15.34 40.25
N SER A 428 -1.72 -15.81 40.18
CA SER A 428 -2.37 -16.57 41.26
C SER A 428 -1.67 -17.89 41.59
N PHE A 429 -1.01 -18.51 40.59
CA PHE A 429 -0.13 -19.68 40.77
C PHE A 429 1.30 -19.30 41.23
N GLY A 430 1.56 -18.04 41.58
CA GLY A 430 2.83 -17.56 42.10
C GLY A 430 3.91 -17.32 41.03
N ALA A 431 3.54 -17.11 39.77
CA ALA A 431 4.50 -16.85 38.71
C ALA A 431 5.21 -15.49 38.91
N SER A 432 6.54 -15.51 38.99
CA SER A 432 7.35 -14.28 38.99
C SER A 432 7.25 -13.55 37.63
N PRO A 433 7.54 -12.23 37.55
CA PRO A 433 7.48 -11.47 36.30
C PRO A 433 8.35 -12.03 35.17
N ARG A 434 9.47 -12.68 35.51
CA ARG A 434 10.30 -13.38 34.52
C ARG A 434 9.63 -14.66 34.02
N GLN A 435 9.02 -15.44 34.91
CA GLN A 435 8.27 -16.64 34.54
C GLN A 435 7.04 -16.27 33.72
N LEU A 436 6.30 -15.22 34.09
CA LEU A 436 5.19 -14.70 33.32
C LEU A 436 5.62 -14.32 31.90
N LEU A 437 6.72 -13.56 31.76
CA LEU A 437 7.24 -13.18 30.44
C LEU A 437 7.64 -14.39 29.60
N PHE A 438 8.51 -15.27 30.11
CA PHE A 438 9.10 -16.34 29.31
C PHE A 438 8.20 -17.57 29.14
N LYS A 439 7.27 -17.83 30.07
CA LYS A 439 6.41 -19.02 30.04
C LYS A 439 4.97 -18.74 29.59
N VAL A 440 4.49 -17.51 29.70
CA VAL A 440 3.10 -17.15 29.35
C VAL A 440 3.10 -16.16 28.18
N GLN A 441 3.64 -14.96 28.38
CA GLN A 441 3.52 -13.87 27.39
C GLN A 441 4.26 -14.17 26.09
N LEU A 442 5.55 -14.49 26.14
CA LEU A 442 6.35 -14.74 24.94
C LEU A 442 5.79 -15.90 24.10
N PRO A 443 5.49 -17.09 24.66
CA PRO A 443 4.88 -18.19 23.90
C PRO A 443 3.56 -17.82 23.22
N LEU A 444 2.69 -17.07 23.90
CA LEU A 444 1.41 -16.62 23.35
C LEU A 444 1.57 -15.49 22.31
N ALA A 445 2.59 -14.65 22.45
CA ALA A 445 2.94 -13.57 21.53
C ALA A 445 3.73 -14.02 20.30
N MET A 446 4.29 -15.25 20.29
CA MET A 446 5.14 -15.76 19.22
C MET A 446 4.53 -15.62 17.81
N PRO A 447 3.23 -15.88 17.57
CA PRO A 447 2.65 -15.72 16.24
C PRO A 447 2.77 -14.29 15.72
N THR A 448 2.48 -13.29 16.56
CA THR A 448 2.60 -11.87 16.21
C THR A 448 4.06 -11.45 16.07
N ILE A 449 4.96 -11.93 16.94
CA ILE A 449 6.40 -11.68 16.81
C ILE A 449 6.95 -12.26 15.50
N MET A 450 6.52 -13.47 15.10
CA MET A 450 6.91 -14.10 13.84
C MET A 450 6.36 -13.37 12.63
N ALA A 451 5.15 -12.80 12.71
CA ALA A 451 4.66 -11.87 11.69
C ALA A 451 5.59 -10.65 11.57
N GLY A 452 6.10 -10.14 12.70
CA GLY A 452 7.08 -9.05 12.73
C GLY A 452 8.42 -9.43 12.10
N VAL A 453 8.93 -10.62 12.38
CA VAL A 453 10.12 -11.17 11.73
C VAL A 453 9.92 -11.25 10.22
N ASN A 454 8.76 -11.74 9.74
CA ASN A 454 8.47 -11.79 8.31
C ASN A 454 8.42 -10.39 7.69
N GLN A 455 7.76 -9.42 8.34
CA GLN A 455 7.69 -8.07 7.83
C GLN A 455 9.07 -7.39 7.77
N THR A 456 9.89 -7.57 8.80
CA THR A 456 11.28 -7.11 8.83
C THR A 456 12.11 -7.75 7.71
N LEU A 457 11.96 -9.06 7.47
CA LEU A 457 12.65 -9.75 6.38
C LEU A 457 12.26 -9.20 5.00
N MET A 458 10.96 -8.99 4.77
CA MET A 458 10.44 -8.46 3.50
C MET A 458 10.91 -7.03 3.24
N LEU A 459 10.90 -6.18 4.26
CA LEU A 459 11.42 -4.81 4.15
C LEU A 459 12.95 -4.81 3.99
N ALA A 460 13.66 -5.73 4.63
CA ALA A 460 15.10 -5.86 4.47
C ALA A 460 15.47 -6.22 3.03
N LEU A 461 14.75 -7.17 2.40
CA LEU A 461 14.94 -7.52 1.00
C LEU A 461 14.76 -6.33 0.05
N SER A 462 13.66 -5.58 0.22
CA SER A 462 13.41 -4.37 -0.57
C SER A 462 14.51 -3.33 -0.38
N MET A 463 14.90 -3.10 0.88
CA MET A 463 15.88 -2.08 1.22
C MET A 463 17.30 -2.43 0.76
N VAL A 464 17.69 -3.70 0.71
CA VAL A 464 18.99 -4.13 0.15
C VAL A 464 19.11 -3.81 -1.34
N VAL A 465 18.00 -3.87 -2.08
CA VAL A 465 17.97 -3.46 -3.50
C VAL A 465 18.20 -1.96 -3.63
N ILE A 466 17.53 -1.15 -2.80
CA ILE A 466 17.73 0.31 -2.76
C ILE A 466 19.18 0.64 -2.34
N ALA A 467 19.71 -0.06 -1.33
CA ALA A 467 21.07 0.12 -0.86
C ALA A 467 22.13 -0.19 -1.94
N SER A 468 21.79 -0.95 -2.98
CA SER A 468 22.70 -1.19 -4.10
C SER A 468 23.07 0.10 -4.87
N MET A 469 22.32 1.20 -4.68
CA MET A 469 22.66 2.53 -5.22
C MET A 469 23.94 3.12 -4.60
N ILE A 470 24.38 2.67 -3.43
CA ILE A 470 25.68 3.01 -2.82
C ILE A 470 26.73 1.93 -3.02
N ALA A 471 26.68 1.25 -4.17
CA ALA A 471 27.60 0.19 -4.54
C ALA A 471 27.62 -1.00 -3.54
N VAL A 472 26.49 -1.27 -2.88
CA VAL A 472 26.29 -2.52 -2.15
C VAL A 472 26.14 -3.66 -3.16
N GLY A 473 26.84 -4.76 -2.92
CA GLY A 473 26.84 -5.95 -3.77
C GLY A 473 25.53 -6.72 -3.79
N GLY A 474 25.44 -7.69 -4.70
CA GLY A 474 24.31 -8.59 -4.82
C GLY A 474 23.42 -8.28 -6.01
N LEU A 475 22.24 -8.90 -6.03
CA LEU A 475 21.30 -8.84 -7.14
C LEU A 475 20.83 -7.41 -7.45
N GLY A 476 20.67 -6.55 -6.44
CA GLY A 476 20.27 -5.16 -6.67
C GLY A 476 21.29 -4.39 -7.51
N GLN A 477 22.58 -4.62 -7.30
CA GLN A 477 23.64 -4.00 -8.10
C GLN A 477 23.66 -4.52 -9.54
N MET A 478 23.22 -5.76 -9.77
CA MET A 478 23.05 -6.31 -11.12
C MET A 478 21.91 -5.58 -11.85
N VAL A 479 20.78 -5.35 -11.17
CA VAL A 479 19.64 -4.58 -11.71
C VAL A 479 20.06 -3.15 -12.03
N LEU A 480 20.69 -2.44 -11.08
CA LEU A 480 21.12 -1.06 -11.27
C LEU A 480 22.15 -0.89 -12.39
N ARG A 481 23.08 -1.85 -12.53
CA ARG A 481 24.03 -1.86 -13.65
C ARG A 481 23.33 -2.11 -14.98
N GLY A 482 22.34 -3.00 -15.01
CA GLY A 482 21.51 -3.24 -16.19
C GLY A 482 20.79 -1.98 -16.62
N ILE A 483 20.11 -1.30 -15.69
CA ILE A 483 19.41 -0.03 -15.96
C ILE A 483 20.40 1.05 -16.44
N GLY A 484 21.51 1.24 -15.71
CA GLY A 484 22.48 2.29 -16.04
C GLY A 484 23.21 2.09 -17.37
N ARG A 485 23.34 0.84 -17.83
CA ARG A 485 23.92 0.49 -19.14
C ARG A 485 22.88 0.25 -20.23
N LEU A 486 21.59 0.43 -19.91
CA LEU A 486 20.46 0.08 -20.76
C LEU A 486 20.49 -1.40 -21.23
N ASP A 487 21.11 -2.27 -20.44
CA ASP A 487 21.11 -3.72 -20.62
C ASP A 487 19.89 -4.32 -19.91
N MET A 488 18.81 -4.42 -20.67
CA MET A 488 17.55 -4.99 -20.21
C MET A 488 17.69 -6.47 -19.82
N GLY A 489 18.60 -7.22 -20.43
CA GLY A 489 18.85 -8.62 -20.11
C GLY A 489 19.45 -8.79 -18.72
N LEU A 490 20.52 -8.05 -18.42
CA LEU A 490 21.14 -8.04 -17.10
C LEU A 490 20.17 -7.56 -16.01
N ALA A 491 19.39 -6.52 -16.30
CA ALA A 491 18.38 -6.01 -15.39
C ALA A 491 17.30 -7.08 -15.09
N ALA A 492 16.84 -7.80 -16.11
CA ALA A 492 15.86 -8.88 -15.96
C ALA A 492 16.40 -10.06 -15.15
N ILE A 493 17.64 -10.50 -15.39
CA ILE A 493 18.29 -11.58 -14.62
C ILE A 493 18.36 -11.21 -13.14
N GLY A 494 18.81 -9.99 -12.83
CA GLY A 494 18.86 -9.49 -11.46
C GLY A 494 17.47 -9.41 -10.80
N GLY A 495 16.48 -8.88 -11.53
CA GLY A 495 15.11 -8.71 -11.04
C GLY A 495 14.43 -10.04 -10.75
N VAL A 496 14.50 -11.00 -11.68
CA VAL A 496 13.97 -12.35 -11.50
C VAL A 496 14.66 -13.05 -10.33
N GLY A 497 15.98 -12.90 -10.20
CA GLY A 497 16.73 -13.44 -9.06
C GLY A 497 16.22 -12.89 -7.71
N ILE A 498 15.92 -11.59 -7.62
CA ILE A 498 15.40 -10.96 -6.41
C ILE A 498 14.02 -11.53 -6.07
N VAL A 499 13.13 -11.63 -7.05
CA VAL A 499 11.77 -12.15 -6.86
C VAL A 499 11.79 -13.59 -6.40
N ILE A 500 12.61 -14.46 -7.03
CA ILE A 500 12.73 -15.86 -6.62
C ILE A 500 13.24 -15.96 -5.19
N LEU A 501 14.29 -15.20 -4.85
CA LEU A 501 14.85 -15.19 -3.49
C LEU A 501 13.82 -14.71 -2.46
N ALA A 502 13.06 -13.66 -2.78
CA ALA A 502 12.01 -13.13 -1.92
C ALA A 502 10.89 -14.15 -1.68
N ILE A 503 10.44 -14.86 -2.73
CA ILE A 503 9.42 -15.91 -2.61
C ILE A 503 9.90 -17.07 -1.72
N ILE A 504 11.16 -17.50 -1.87
CA ILE A 504 11.74 -18.54 -1.01
C ILE A 504 11.71 -18.08 0.46
N LEU A 505 12.21 -16.88 0.72
CA LEU A 505 12.36 -16.33 2.06
C LEU A 505 11.02 -16.07 2.76
N ASP A 506 10.05 -15.49 2.05
CA ASP A 506 8.70 -15.26 2.56
C ASP A 506 8.00 -16.58 2.92
N ARG A 507 8.00 -17.56 2.01
CA ARG A 507 7.36 -18.85 2.26
C ARG A 507 8.00 -19.63 3.41
N LEU A 508 9.34 -19.62 3.50
CA LEU A 508 10.06 -20.23 4.62
C LEU A 508 9.67 -19.59 5.95
N THR A 509 9.60 -18.27 6.00
CA THR A 509 9.33 -17.54 7.24
C THR A 509 7.87 -17.66 7.68
N GLN A 510 6.92 -17.59 6.75
CA GLN A 510 5.50 -17.84 7.04
C GLN A 510 5.24 -19.26 7.58
N SER A 511 6.01 -20.25 7.13
CA SER A 511 5.88 -21.63 7.61
C SER A 511 6.26 -21.81 9.07
N LEU A 512 7.15 -20.95 9.59
CA LEU A 512 7.54 -20.89 11.00
C LEU A 512 6.45 -20.23 11.86
N GLY A 513 5.72 -19.25 11.30
CA GLY A 513 4.66 -18.52 11.99
C GLY A 513 3.30 -19.23 12.06
N ARG A 514 3.01 -20.16 11.12
CA ARG A 514 1.73 -20.90 11.08
C ARG A 514 1.64 -21.95 12.19
N ASP A 515 0.98 -21.55 13.28
CA ASP A 515 0.27 -22.34 14.30
C ASP A 515 0.79 -23.74 14.65
N ARG A 516 1.52 -23.80 15.76
CA ARG A 516 1.66 -24.99 16.61
C ARG A 516 0.34 -25.41 17.29
N ARG A 517 -0.73 -24.59 17.23
CA ARG A 517 -2.05 -24.94 17.79
C ARG A 517 -2.79 -26.01 16.99
N SER A 518 -2.63 -26.05 15.66
CA SER A 518 -3.33 -27.01 14.78
C SER A 518 -2.54 -28.33 14.60
N LYS A 519 -1.21 -28.26 14.65
CA LYS A 519 -0.35 -29.43 14.49
C LYS A 519 -0.04 -30.00 15.87
N GLY A 520 -0.83 -30.99 16.30
CA GLY A 520 -0.61 -31.77 17.52
C GLY A 520 0.87 -32.13 17.71
N ILE A 521 1.28 -32.26 18.99
CA ILE A 521 2.64 -32.32 19.54
C ILE A 521 3.52 -33.38 18.83
N GLY A 522 3.91 -33.08 17.60
CA GLY A 522 4.90 -33.80 16.82
C GLY A 522 6.17 -32.98 16.89
N ARG A 523 7.14 -33.43 17.67
CA ARG A 523 8.44 -32.77 17.80
C ARG A 523 9.06 -32.57 16.41
N TRP A 524 9.66 -31.40 16.15
CA TRP A 524 10.14 -30.98 14.82
C TRP A 524 11.03 -32.01 14.11
N TYR A 525 11.82 -32.79 14.87
CA TYR A 525 12.65 -33.87 14.35
C TYR A 525 11.89 -35.09 13.81
N ARG A 526 10.58 -35.22 14.07
CA ARG A 526 9.73 -36.29 13.52
C ARG A 526 9.25 -36.01 12.10
N ARG A 527 9.49 -34.81 11.57
CA ARG A 527 9.18 -34.41 10.19
C ARG A 527 10.46 -34.28 9.36
N GLY A 528 10.30 -34.26 8.04
CA GLY A 528 11.40 -34.01 7.09
C GLY A 528 12.41 -35.17 6.98
N PRO A 529 13.60 -34.90 6.42
CA PRO A 529 14.65 -35.91 6.24
C PRO A 529 15.10 -36.49 7.59
N ILE A 530 15.18 -35.68 8.64
CA ILE A 530 15.57 -36.14 9.99
C ILE A 530 14.54 -37.12 10.55
N GLY A 531 13.25 -36.91 10.25
CA GLY A 531 12.18 -37.84 10.60
C GLY A 531 12.31 -39.20 9.89
N LEU A 532 12.79 -39.23 8.64
CA LEU A 532 13.04 -40.46 7.90
C LEU A 532 14.18 -41.28 8.51
N PHE A 533 15.26 -40.61 8.95
CA PHE A 533 16.39 -41.27 9.61
C PHE A 533 16.10 -41.71 11.06
N THR A 534 15.22 -41.01 11.79
CA THR A 534 14.89 -41.34 13.18
C THR A 534 13.71 -42.31 13.33
N ARG A 535 12.89 -42.47 12.29
CA ARG A 535 11.78 -43.44 12.22
C ARG A 535 12.18 -44.90 12.55
N PRO A 536 13.29 -45.45 12.02
CA PRO A 536 13.67 -46.83 12.33
C PRO A 536 14.21 -47.04 13.76
N PHE A 537 14.61 -45.97 14.48
CA PHE A 537 15.24 -46.07 15.80
C PHE A 537 14.29 -45.79 16.98
N ILE A 538 13.02 -45.44 16.72
CA ILE A 538 12.03 -45.12 17.76
C ILE A 538 10.95 -46.21 17.74
N LYS A 539 11.04 -47.17 18.66
CA LYS A 539 9.96 -48.12 18.95
C LYS A 539 8.68 -47.32 19.24
N GLN A 540 7.59 -47.68 18.56
CA GLN A 540 6.25 -47.23 18.90
C GLN A 540 5.96 -47.71 20.33
N ALA A 541 5.85 -46.76 21.26
CA ALA A 541 5.36 -46.96 22.61
C ALA A 541 4.05 -46.19 22.75
#